data_AF-A0A8B7XSH1-F1
#
_entry.id   AF-A0A8B7XSH1-F1
#
_cell.length_a   1.000
_cell.length_b   1.000
_cell.length_c   1.000
_cell.angle_alpha   90.00
_cell.angle_beta   90.00
_cell.angle_gamma   90.00
#
_symmetry.space_group_name_H-M   'P 1'
#
loop_
_entity.id
_entity.type
_entity.pdbx_description
1 polymer ?
#
loop_
_entity_poly.entity_id
_entity_poly.type
_entity_poly.pdbx_seq_one_letter_code
_entity_poly.pdbx_strand_id
1 'polypeptide(L)'
;MQQPPWEDRRTCIITCSTHFRLYLYHGTPAEFRRELADDVGYNISVNDRGSVAVGYDGVWALALALEAAQATLLRRLDSYQYGDEEYAMAVGRGIRELSFAGMSGPVQFSEGGDRMGDLLIEQNIDGVEVIVGIYSNIQDEITWNIPTEQLWYYSGGEPPFDSDVTETIELLQSIPVGILAAMSVLAALGMALAVMFLVFNVWKRNERQIKMSSPKVNNIIAIGILSAYLGVVLLGIDKSVVDEKALLVICRTRSWIIPVAFTLAFGGMFTKMWRVYSIVIANKTKRKVIKDYYLFGIIAVLLLVDFAILVPWQIIDPIHIEEDRAHIAQTVEDLEHHQQRVELRVICTSNNNTIWTLIIVIYKAFVVVFGAFLAWSTRNVKVSGLNDSHYVGLSIYNTVICCVVAAALSFFNASSPGVTFALVSGFMLFCITLSLCMLLFPKVIAVYRKNAVGDETFTGLKIGTTMVPTICHKAAQGGDIPTTSTHRTENQHN
;
A
#
# COMPACT_ATOMS: atom_id res chain seq x y z
N MET A 1 15.70 72.44 85.88
CA MET A 1 17.09 71.92 85.91
C MET A 1 17.01 70.42 85.63
N GLN A 2 17.73 69.80 84.71
CA GLN A 2 18.50 70.21 83.53
C GLN A 2 18.81 68.88 82.79
N GLN A 3 18.88 68.95 81.45
CA GLN A 3 19.14 67.85 80.51
C GLN A 3 20.63 67.38 80.51
N PRO A 4 21.00 66.32 79.76
CA PRO A 4 22.14 65.41 80.00
C PRO A 4 23.44 65.80 79.25
N PRO A 5 24.51 65.00 79.31
CA PRO A 5 25.56 64.98 78.29
C PRO A 5 25.73 63.58 77.68
N TRP A 6 25.29 63.42 76.44
CA TRP A 6 25.81 62.39 75.52
C TRP A 6 25.90 62.99 74.11
N GLU A 7 26.71 64.05 74.00
CA GLU A 7 27.32 64.48 72.75
C GLU A 7 28.69 63.80 72.63
N ASP A 8 28.80 62.79 71.77
CA ASP A 8 29.91 62.59 70.81
C ASP A 8 29.82 61.16 70.21
N ARG A 9 29.06 61.04 69.11
CA ARG A 9 29.38 60.11 68.01
C ARG A 9 29.10 60.83 66.71
N ARG A 10 30.07 61.66 66.33
CA ARG A 10 30.13 62.35 65.04
C ARG A 10 30.18 61.31 63.93
N THR A 11 29.22 61.42 63.01
CA THR A 11 29.43 61.39 61.56
C THR A 11 30.47 60.38 61.06
N CYS A 12 30.04 59.15 60.73
CA CYS A 12 30.74 58.35 59.73
C CYS A 12 30.40 58.93 58.35
N ILE A 13 31.28 59.80 57.85
CA ILE A 13 31.28 60.21 56.44
C ILE A 13 31.94 59.05 55.69
N ILE A 14 31.17 58.37 54.84
CA ILE A 14 31.68 57.30 53.98
C ILE A 14 32.44 57.98 52.84
N THR A 15 33.76 58.12 52.97
CA THR A 15 34.63 58.39 51.81
C THR A 15 35.04 57.04 51.21
N CYS A 16 34.42 56.63 50.11
CA CYS A 16 34.83 55.42 49.38
C CYS A 16 35.82 55.79 48.26
N SER A 17 37.08 55.38 48.45
CA SER A 17 38.17 55.47 47.48
C SER A 17 37.96 54.45 46.36
N THR A 18 38.11 54.89 45.11
CA THR A 18 37.77 54.22 43.83
C THR A 18 38.61 52.99 43.45
N HIS A 19 39.20 52.28 44.40
CA HIS A 19 39.88 51.02 44.11
C HIS A 19 39.84 50.10 45.33
N PHE A 20 38.77 49.33 45.48
CA PHE A 20 38.75 47.98 46.09
C PHE A 20 37.31 47.45 45.94
N ARG A 21 37.16 46.16 45.57
CA ARG A 21 35.86 45.46 45.59
C ARG A 21 35.42 45.31 47.06
N LEU A 22 34.83 46.36 47.61
CA LEU A 22 34.23 46.38 48.95
C LEU A 22 32.75 46.11 48.80
N TYR A 23 32.28 44.98 49.32
CA TYR A 23 30.89 44.88 49.73
C TYR A 23 30.67 45.99 50.78
N LEU A 24 29.55 46.71 50.74
CA LEU A 24 29.25 47.80 51.69
C LEU A 24 29.09 47.29 53.14
N TYR A 25 29.12 45.97 53.31
CA TYR A 25 29.35 45.24 54.53
C TYR A 25 30.82 44.79 54.63
N HIS A 26 31.47 44.95 55.78
CA HIS A 26 32.88 44.55 55.99
C HIS A 26 33.14 43.02 55.99
N GLY A 27 32.16 42.20 55.58
CA GLY A 27 32.24 40.76 55.48
C GLY A 27 31.66 40.21 54.17
N THR A 28 31.72 38.90 54.01
CA THR A 28 31.19 38.19 52.84
C THR A 28 29.66 38.02 52.89
N PRO A 29 28.99 37.79 51.74
CA PRO A 29 27.56 37.45 51.74
C PRO A 29 27.19 36.23 52.61
N ALA A 30 28.13 35.32 52.84
CA ALA A 30 27.93 34.16 53.72
C ALA A 30 28.02 34.53 55.21
N GLU A 31 28.92 35.44 55.58
CA GLU A 31 29.04 35.95 56.95
C GLU A 31 27.83 36.79 57.34
N PHE A 32 27.38 37.70 56.47
CA PHE A 32 26.15 38.48 56.67
C PHE A 32 24.93 37.60 56.91
N ARG A 33 24.77 36.51 56.13
CA ARG A 33 23.67 35.56 56.32
C ARG A 33 23.77 34.81 57.64
N ARG A 34 24.98 34.45 58.08
CA ARG A 34 25.20 33.77 59.37
C ARG A 34 24.86 34.68 60.55
N GLU A 35 25.40 35.90 60.55
CA GLU A 35 25.13 36.88 61.60
C GLU A 35 23.65 37.22 61.70
N LEU A 36 22.98 37.40 60.57
CA LEU A 36 21.56 37.67 60.57
C LEU A 36 20.71 36.47 61.02
N ALA A 37 21.13 35.24 60.71
CA ALA A 37 20.45 34.05 61.23
C ALA A 37 20.51 33.97 62.76
N ASP A 38 21.64 34.39 63.35
CA ASP A 38 21.83 34.47 64.81
C ASP A 38 20.92 35.55 65.43
N ASP A 39 20.78 36.71 64.76
CA ASP A 39 19.94 37.83 65.24
C ASP A 39 18.43 37.55 65.15
N VAL A 40 17.99 36.86 64.10
CA VAL A 40 16.55 36.61 63.86
C VAL A 40 16.09 35.26 64.46
N GLY A 41 17.02 34.41 64.89
CA GLY A 41 16.73 33.19 65.63
C GLY A 41 16.18 32.03 64.78
N TYR A 42 16.30 32.11 63.45
CA TYR A 42 16.03 31.01 62.53
C TYR A 42 17.12 30.93 61.45
N ASN A 43 17.38 29.71 60.97
CA ASN A 43 18.40 29.48 59.96
C ASN A 43 17.90 30.00 58.59
N ILE A 44 18.56 31.03 58.07
CA ILE A 44 18.32 31.52 56.71
C ILE A 44 19.02 30.52 55.77
N SER A 45 18.24 29.69 55.08
CA SER A 45 18.77 28.61 54.26
C SER A 45 19.74 29.15 53.19
N VAL A 46 20.80 28.38 52.89
CA VAL A 46 21.78 28.73 51.83
C VAL A 46 21.12 28.82 50.46
N ASN A 47 20.03 28.07 50.27
CA ASN A 47 19.17 28.05 49.08
C ASN A 47 17.91 28.92 49.25
N ASP A 48 17.80 29.67 50.35
CA ASP A 48 16.58 30.44 50.61
C ASP A 48 16.50 31.61 49.64
N ARG A 49 15.29 31.83 49.12
CA ARG A 49 14.90 32.84 48.12
C ARG A 49 14.88 34.24 48.73
N GLY A 50 15.86 34.51 49.59
CA GLY A 50 15.81 35.51 50.63
C GLY A 50 15.77 36.91 50.05
N SER A 51 14.60 37.54 50.12
CA SER A 51 14.41 38.98 49.88
C SER A 51 15.22 39.85 50.85
N VAL A 52 15.83 39.25 51.87
CA VAL A 52 16.67 39.89 52.88
C VAL A 52 17.89 40.57 52.27
N ALA A 53 18.66 39.87 51.44
CA ALA A 53 19.84 40.44 50.80
C ALA A 53 19.43 41.57 49.84
N VAL A 54 18.31 41.39 49.14
CA VAL A 54 17.73 42.43 48.27
C VAL A 54 17.26 43.65 49.06
N GLY A 55 16.66 43.44 50.24
CA GLY A 55 16.23 44.51 51.14
C GLY A 55 17.41 45.29 51.70
N TYR A 56 18.48 44.60 52.10
CA TYR A 56 19.74 45.21 52.53
C TYR A 56 20.34 46.06 51.41
N ASP A 57 20.44 45.48 50.21
CA ASP A 57 20.95 46.17 49.03
C ASP A 57 20.08 47.36 48.63
N GLY A 58 18.76 47.28 48.84
CA GLY A 58 17.83 48.37 48.59
C GLY A 58 18.04 49.59 49.50
N VAL A 59 18.32 49.36 50.79
CA VAL A 59 18.66 50.45 51.72
C VAL A 59 19.98 51.11 51.34
N TRP A 60 20.98 50.32 50.96
CA TRP A 60 22.26 50.84 50.48
C TRP A 60 22.13 51.58 49.15
N ALA A 61 21.33 51.07 48.23
CA ALA A 61 21.07 51.73 46.96
C ALA A 61 20.43 53.11 47.18
N LEU A 62 19.46 53.21 48.09
CA LEU A 62 18.86 54.48 48.48
C LEU A 62 19.88 55.44 49.11
N ALA A 63 20.71 54.95 50.04
CA ALA A 63 21.72 55.77 50.72
C ALA A 63 22.74 56.35 49.72
N LEU A 64 23.25 55.52 48.80
CA LEU A 64 24.20 55.95 47.76
C LEU A 64 23.54 56.92 46.76
N ALA A 65 22.29 56.67 46.38
CA ALA A 65 21.55 57.58 45.51
C ALA A 65 21.30 58.95 46.16
N LEU A 66 20.99 58.99 47.46
CA LEU A 66 20.83 60.25 48.20
C LEU A 66 22.17 61.00 48.33
N GLU A 67 23.27 60.30 48.56
CA GLU A 67 24.61 60.89 48.57
C GLU A 67 24.96 61.52 47.21
N ALA A 68 24.74 60.79 46.12
CA ALA A 68 24.93 61.28 44.76
C ALA A 68 24.01 62.49 44.45
N ALA A 69 22.76 62.47 44.93
CA ALA A 69 21.84 63.60 44.80
C ALA A 69 22.33 64.83 45.58
N GLN A 70 22.83 64.66 46.81
CA GLN A 70 23.35 65.78 47.61
C GLN A 70 24.56 66.46 46.95
N ALA A 71 25.37 65.71 46.19
CA ALA A 71 26.50 66.27 45.45
C ALA A 71 26.07 67.16 44.26
N THR A 72 24.86 66.98 43.74
CA THR A 72 24.32 67.75 42.61
C THR A 72 23.36 68.86 43.02
N LEU A 73 22.72 68.75 44.18
CA LEU A 73 21.77 69.74 44.70
C LEU A 73 22.49 70.93 45.37
N LEU A 74 22.01 72.14 45.09
CA LEU A 74 22.50 73.37 45.73
C LEU A 74 22.03 73.52 47.18
N ARG A 75 20.93 72.85 47.53
CA ARG A 75 20.29 72.87 48.84
C ARG A 75 20.52 71.55 49.55
N ARG A 76 20.47 71.58 50.88
CA ARG A 76 20.55 70.36 51.70
C ARG A 76 19.30 69.49 51.48
N LEU A 77 19.50 68.18 51.56
CA LEU A 77 18.46 67.14 51.50
C LEU A 77 17.34 67.35 52.52
N ASP A 78 17.66 67.90 53.69
CA ASP A 78 16.71 68.21 54.77
C ASP A 78 15.68 69.31 54.44
N SER A 79 15.88 70.04 53.33
CA SER A 79 14.98 71.12 52.92
C SER A 79 13.94 70.74 51.84
N TYR A 80 13.78 69.43 51.60
CA TYR A 80 12.82 68.85 50.65
C TYR A 80 11.36 69.17 51.00
N GLN A 81 10.53 69.36 49.97
CA GLN A 81 9.08 69.48 50.06
C GLN A 81 8.40 68.60 49.01
N TYR A 82 7.21 68.07 49.34
CA TYR A 82 6.43 67.29 48.37
C TYR A 82 6.09 68.11 47.13
N GLY A 83 6.31 67.52 45.94
CA GLY A 83 6.13 68.19 44.65
C GLY A 83 7.40 68.85 44.09
N ASP A 84 8.52 68.75 44.79
CA ASP A 84 9.80 69.25 44.29
C ASP A 84 10.41 68.30 43.23
N GLU A 85 10.23 68.66 41.96
CA GLU A 85 10.72 67.89 40.82
C GLU A 85 12.26 67.85 40.76
N GLU A 86 12.96 68.87 41.25
CA GLU A 86 14.43 68.95 41.20
C GLU A 86 15.05 67.84 42.07
N TYR A 87 14.54 67.68 43.28
CA TYR A 87 14.96 66.61 44.20
C TYR A 87 14.61 65.23 43.65
N ALA A 88 13.40 65.07 43.11
CA ALA A 88 12.96 63.80 42.52
C ALA A 88 13.84 63.39 41.32
N MET A 89 14.19 64.34 40.43
CA MET A 89 15.07 64.08 39.30
C MET A 89 16.51 63.79 39.74
N ALA A 90 17.03 64.49 40.75
CA ALA A 90 18.38 64.28 41.28
C ALA A 90 18.54 62.87 41.88
N VAL A 91 17.59 62.46 42.73
CA VAL A 91 17.59 61.10 43.31
C VAL A 91 17.35 60.05 42.22
N GLY A 92 16.41 60.28 41.30
CA GLY A 92 16.14 59.36 40.19
C GLY A 92 17.31 59.21 39.21
N ARG A 93 18.15 60.24 39.03
CA ARG A 93 19.42 60.12 38.30
C ARG A 93 20.44 59.31 39.10
N GLY A 94 20.58 59.60 40.40
CA GLY A 94 21.46 58.86 41.30
C GLY A 94 21.18 57.36 41.32
N ILE A 95 19.89 56.94 41.30
CA ILE A 95 19.50 55.53 41.23
C ILE A 95 19.86 54.91 39.87
N ARG A 96 19.63 55.62 38.75
CA ARG A 96 19.90 55.09 37.39
C ARG A 96 21.37 54.90 37.09
N GLU A 97 22.22 55.78 37.60
CA GLU A 97 23.67 55.71 37.41
C GLU A 97 24.37 54.81 38.43
N LEU A 98 23.61 54.25 39.37
CA LEU A 98 24.15 53.45 40.46
C LEU A 98 24.64 52.08 39.96
N SER A 99 25.87 51.73 40.34
CA SER A 99 26.44 50.40 40.16
C SER A 99 27.33 50.06 41.35
N PHE A 100 27.00 48.99 42.07
CA PHE A 100 27.81 48.53 43.20
C PHE A 100 27.68 47.02 43.42
N ALA A 101 28.61 46.45 44.19
CA ALA A 101 28.55 45.05 44.62
C ALA A 101 27.75 44.93 45.92
N GLY A 102 26.53 44.40 45.82
CA GLY A 102 25.63 44.13 46.94
C GLY A 102 25.77 42.70 47.49
N MET A 103 25.01 42.41 48.54
CA MET A 103 24.96 41.11 49.20
C MET A 103 24.21 40.06 48.39
N SER A 104 23.36 40.50 47.46
CA SER A 104 22.69 39.64 46.49
C SER A 104 23.36 39.65 45.10
N GLY A 105 24.61 40.13 45.00
CA GLY A 105 25.37 40.20 43.75
C GLY A 105 25.53 41.63 43.23
N PRO A 106 25.94 41.83 41.97
CA PRO A 106 25.97 43.17 41.38
C PRO A 106 24.56 43.79 41.39
N VAL A 107 24.49 45.08 41.72
CA VAL A 107 23.25 45.85 41.77
C VAL A 107 23.37 47.01 40.81
N GLN A 108 22.48 47.02 39.83
CA GLN A 108 22.28 48.10 38.88
C GLN A 108 20.78 48.17 38.53
N PHE A 109 20.32 49.28 37.96
CA PHE A 109 18.93 49.44 37.51
C PHE A 109 18.88 49.76 36.02
N SER A 110 17.93 49.16 35.30
CA SER A 110 17.65 49.47 33.89
C SER A 110 16.98 50.83 33.76
N GLU A 111 16.87 51.35 32.53
CA GLU A 111 16.11 52.59 32.28
C GLU A 111 14.63 52.47 32.70
N GLY A 112 14.06 51.26 32.63
CA GLY A 112 12.70 50.96 33.08
C GLY A 112 12.56 50.80 34.60
N GLY A 113 13.67 50.81 35.34
CA GLY A 113 13.70 50.60 36.79
C GLY A 113 13.82 49.13 37.21
N ASP A 114 14.01 48.21 36.27
CA ASP A 114 14.22 46.79 36.59
C ASP A 114 15.61 46.59 37.19
N ARG A 115 15.69 45.73 38.21
CA ARG A 115 16.97 45.37 38.80
C ARG A 115 17.78 44.52 37.82
N MET A 116 18.99 44.99 37.51
CA MET A 116 20.00 44.25 36.78
C MET A 116 20.97 43.57 37.76
N GLY A 117 21.29 42.31 37.48
CA GLY A 117 22.09 41.41 38.29
C GLY A 117 22.01 39.96 37.80
N ASP A 118 22.42 39.04 38.67
CA ASP A 118 22.50 37.62 38.35
C ASP A 118 21.18 36.90 38.67
N LEU A 119 20.73 36.06 37.75
CA LEU A 119 19.59 35.15 37.89
C LEU A 119 20.11 33.72 38.05
N LEU A 120 19.56 32.98 39.01
CA LEU A 120 19.92 31.59 39.27
C LEU A 120 19.07 30.65 38.41
N ILE A 121 19.71 29.68 37.77
CA ILE A 121 19.07 28.58 37.04
C ILE A 121 19.19 27.34 37.92
N GLU A 122 18.05 26.78 38.30
CA GLU A 122 17.97 25.65 39.22
C GLU A 122 17.31 24.44 38.54
N GLN A 123 17.79 23.25 38.87
CA GLN A 123 17.21 21.99 38.44
C GLN A 123 16.94 21.11 39.65
N ASN A 124 15.80 20.44 39.67
CA ASN A 124 15.53 19.40 40.65
C ASN A 124 16.24 18.11 40.20
N ILE A 125 17.26 17.70 40.94
CA ILE A 125 18.02 16.48 40.72
C ILE A 125 17.75 15.56 41.91
N ASP A 126 17.07 14.44 41.66
CA ASP A 126 16.71 13.43 42.67
C ASP A 126 16.02 13.97 43.94
N GLY A 127 15.16 14.98 43.77
CA GLY A 127 14.40 15.60 44.85
C GLY A 127 15.11 16.75 45.56
N VAL A 128 16.30 17.15 45.09
CA VAL A 128 17.08 18.26 45.62
C VAL A 128 17.17 19.37 44.56
N GLU A 129 16.81 20.60 44.95
CA GLU A 129 16.99 21.79 44.10
C GLU A 129 18.47 22.18 44.09
N VAL A 130 19.10 22.10 42.92
CA VAL A 130 20.53 22.38 42.70
C VAL A 130 20.66 23.54 41.72
N ILE A 131 21.52 24.52 42.05
CA ILE A 131 21.85 25.63 41.16
C ILE A 131 22.77 25.11 40.05
N VAL A 132 22.22 24.96 38.84
CA VAL A 132 22.92 24.41 37.67
C VAL A 132 23.57 25.48 36.80
N GLY A 133 23.17 26.73 36.92
CA GLY A 133 23.75 27.84 36.19
C GLY A 133 23.36 29.20 36.72
N ILE A 134 24.00 30.23 36.19
CA ILE A 134 23.77 31.63 36.52
C ILE A 134 23.67 32.39 35.20
N TYR A 135 22.59 33.13 34.99
CA TYR A 135 22.45 34.07 33.88
C TYR A 135 22.70 35.49 34.40
N SER A 136 23.69 36.18 33.86
CA SER A 136 23.93 37.59 34.19
C SER A 136 23.31 38.49 33.15
N ASN A 137 22.29 39.27 33.53
CA ASN A 137 21.61 40.17 32.59
C ASN A 137 22.43 41.44 32.29
N ILE A 138 23.54 41.67 32.99
CA ILE A 138 24.47 42.76 32.74
C ILE A 138 25.41 42.39 31.59
N GLN A 139 25.91 41.15 31.56
CA GLN A 139 26.80 40.62 30.52
C GLN A 139 26.06 39.93 29.36
N ASP A 140 24.78 39.60 29.57
CA ASP A 140 23.97 38.77 28.67
C ASP A 140 24.61 37.39 28.40
N GLU A 141 25.09 36.75 29.47
CA GLU A 141 25.79 35.47 29.41
C GLU A 141 25.25 34.47 30.43
N ILE A 142 25.09 33.21 30.02
CA ILE A 142 24.77 32.08 30.90
C ILE A 142 26.06 31.34 31.23
N THR A 143 26.39 31.26 32.51
CA THR A 143 27.46 30.40 33.03
C THR A 143 26.86 29.13 33.62
N TRP A 144 27.20 27.97 33.07
CA TRP A 144 26.77 26.68 33.60
C TRP A 144 27.76 26.18 34.66
N ASN A 145 27.24 25.78 35.82
CA ASN A 145 28.03 25.23 36.93
C ASN A 145 28.28 23.72 36.77
N ILE A 146 27.52 23.05 35.90
CA ILE A 146 27.60 21.62 35.63
C ILE A 146 27.75 21.35 34.12
N PRO A 147 28.39 20.24 33.72
CA PRO A 147 28.47 19.85 32.32
C PRO A 147 27.08 19.44 31.76
N THR A 148 26.93 19.55 30.44
CA THR A 148 25.68 19.21 29.72
C THR A 148 25.20 17.79 30.00
N GLU A 149 26.10 16.83 30.15
CA GLU A 149 25.76 15.43 30.46
C GLU A 149 25.03 15.28 31.79
N GLN A 150 25.37 16.10 32.80
CA GLN A 150 24.73 16.09 34.11
C GLN A 150 23.43 16.88 34.11
N LEU A 151 23.35 17.95 33.30
CA LEU A 151 22.12 18.72 33.11
C LEU A 151 21.00 17.82 32.52
N TRP A 152 21.36 16.90 31.64
CA TRP A 152 20.44 15.97 30.99
C TRP A 152 20.65 14.52 31.43
N TYR A 153 20.90 14.31 32.73
CA TYR A 153 21.21 12.98 33.30
C TYR A 153 20.15 11.91 33.02
N TYR A 154 18.88 12.31 32.88
CA TYR A 154 17.75 11.43 32.60
C TYR A 154 17.58 11.11 31.11
N SER A 155 18.24 11.85 30.23
CA SER A 155 18.15 11.75 28.76
C SER A 155 19.48 11.31 28.13
N GLY A 156 20.31 10.56 28.87
CA GLY A 156 21.58 10.06 28.35
C GLY A 156 22.64 11.15 28.11
N GLY A 157 22.47 12.33 28.71
CA GLY A 157 23.40 13.45 28.64
C GLY A 157 23.17 14.43 27.48
N GLU A 158 22.15 14.20 26.66
CA GLU A 158 21.77 15.09 25.56
C GLU A 158 20.44 15.81 25.85
N PRO A 159 20.29 17.06 25.39
CA PRO A 159 19.01 17.76 25.51
C PRO A 159 17.91 17.02 24.75
N PRO A 160 16.71 16.89 25.33
CA PRO A 160 15.59 16.27 24.63
C PRO A 160 15.18 17.10 23.40
N PHE A 161 14.64 16.41 22.39
CA PHE A 161 14.09 17.07 21.21
C PHE A 161 12.86 17.92 21.55
N ASP A 162 12.70 19.04 20.83
CA ASP A 162 11.56 19.95 20.95
C ASP A 162 10.31 19.45 20.21
N SER A 163 10.48 18.44 19.36
CA SER A 163 9.47 17.87 18.48
C SER A 163 9.78 16.40 18.18
N ASP A 164 8.81 15.69 17.60
CA ASP A 164 8.99 14.30 17.19
C ASP A 164 9.96 14.21 16.00
N VAL A 165 11.11 13.56 16.21
CA VAL A 165 12.15 13.32 15.20
C VAL A 165 12.10 11.91 14.61
N THR A 166 11.02 11.16 14.86
CA THR A 166 10.92 9.75 14.44
C THR A 166 10.98 9.60 12.92
N GLU A 167 11.99 8.91 12.41
CA GLU A 167 12.16 8.63 10.98
C GLU A 167 11.30 7.42 10.58
N THR A 168 10.39 7.62 9.61
CA THR A 168 9.56 6.52 9.10
C THR A 168 10.29 5.77 7.97
N ILE A 169 10.61 4.49 8.20
CA ILE A 169 11.21 3.61 7.20
C ILE A 169 10.12 2.75 6.55
N GLU A 170 9.91 2.96 5.26
CA GLU A 170 8.93 2.22 4.47
C GLU A 170 9.54 0.93 3.87
N LEU A 171 8.98 -0.22 4.24
CA LEU A 171 9.35 -1.53 3.73
C LEU A 171 8.37 -1.98 2.64
N LEU A 172 8.78 -1.89 1.38
CA LEU A 172 7.93 -2.26 0.25
C LEU A 172 7.66 -3.78 0.22
N GLN A 173 6.41 -4.17 0.39
CA GLN A 173 5.96 -5.55 0.14
C GLN A 173 5.85 -5.78 -1.37
N SER A 174 6.84 -6.48 -1.94
CA SER A 174 6.93 -6.80 -3.36
C SER A 174 6.85 -8.30 -3.63
N ILE A 175 6.52 -8.66 -4.87
CA ILE A 175 6.55 -10.04 -5.35
C ILE A 175 8.02 -10.40 -5.63
N PRO A 176 8.56 -11.47 -5.02
CA PRO A 176 9.93 -11.89 -5.29
C PRO A 176 10.16 -12.16 -6.77
N VAL A 177 11.20 -11.55 -7.34
CA VAL A 177 11.52 -11.63 -8.78
C VAL A 177 11.66 -13.08 -9.26
N GLY A 178 12.17 -13.98 -8.40
CA GLY A 178 12.26 -15.41 -8.72
C GLY A 178 10.90 -16.08 -9.00
N ILE A 179 9.86 -15.75 -8.22
CA ILE A 179 8.51 -16.28 -8.42
C ILE A 179 7.90 -15.70 -9.70
N LEU A 180 8.06 -14.39 -9.91
CA LEU A 180 7.60 -13.71 -11.13
C LEU A 180 8.22 -14.32 -12.38
N ALA A 181 9.54 -14.53 -12.38
CA ALA A 181 10.27 -15.13 -13.49
C ALA A 181 9.78 -16.56 -13.77
N ALA A 182 9.65 -17.40 -12.73
CA ALA A 182 9.18 -18.77 -12.88
C ALA A 182 7.77 -18.85 -13.51
N MET A 183 6.83 -18.06 -13.00
CA MET A 183 5.46 -18.02 -13.52
C MET A 183 5.40 -17.45 -14.94
N SER A 184 6.24 -16.47 -15.25
CA SER A 184 6.33 -15.89 -16.60
C SER A 184 6.89 -16.88 -17.62
N VAL A 185 7.89 -17.68 -17.25
CA VAL A 185 8.43 -18.75 -18.11
C VAL A 185 7.37 -19.83 -18.38
N LEU A 186 6.63 -20.26 -17.36
CA LEU A 186 5.53 -21.21 -17.53
C LEU A 186 4.41 -20.64 -18.43
N ALA A 187 4.05 -19.37 -18.25
CA ALA A 187 3.10 -18.69 -19.13
C ALA A 187 3.61 -18.62 -20.57
N ALA A 188 4.90 -18.33 -20.79
CA ALA A 188 5.50 -18.29 -22.12
C ALA A 188 5.48 -19.65 -22.82
N LEU A 189 5.78 -20.73 -22.09
CA LEU A 189 5.65 -22.11 -22.61
C LEU A 189 4.19 -22.42 -22.99
N GLY A 190 3.23 -22.03 -22.15
CA GLY A 190 1.81 -22.15 -22.44
C GLY A 190 1.37 -21.36 -23.68
N MET A 191 1.86 -20.12 -23.83
CA MET A 191 1.61 -19.31 -25.03
C MET A 191 2.20 -19.96 -26.29
N ALA A 192 3.43 -20.46 -26.23
CA ALA A 192 4.04 -21.18 -27.35
C ALA A 192 3.21 -22.40 -27.76
N LEU A 193 2.73 -23.17 -26.78
CA LEU A 193 1.83 -24.31 -27.02
C LEU A 193 0.49 -23.88 -27.67
N ALA A 194 -0.10 -22.79 -27.19
CA ALA A 194 -1.35 -22.25 -27.75
C ALA A 194 -1.17 -21.74 -29.19
N VAL A 195 -0.06 -21.06 -29.48
CA VAL A 195 0.32 -20.64 -30.85
C VAL A 195 0.50 -21.86 -31.74
N MET A 196 1.22 -22.89 -31.28
CA MET A 196 1.40 -24.14 -32.04
C MET A 196 0.07 -24.79 -32.41
N PHE A 197 -0.87 -24.89 -31.47
CA PHE A 197 -2.19 -25.43 -31.77
C PHE A 197 -3.03 -24.53 -32.70
N LEU A 198 -2.92 -23.22 -32.58
CA LEU A 198 -3.57 -22.27 -33.50
C LEU A 198 -3.04 -22.43 -34.92
N VAL A 199 -1.72 -22.49 -35.10
CA VAL A 199 -1.07 -22.71 -36.39
C VAL A 199 -1.51 -24.05 -36.98
N PHE A 200 -1.50 -25.13 -36.19
CA PHE A 200 -1.96 -26.45 -36.62
C PHE A 200 -3.42 -26.43 -37.10
N ASN A 201 -4.30 -25.76 -36.35
CA ASN A 201 -5.73 -25.66 -36.67
C ASN A 201 -5.96 -24.89 -37.98
N VAL A 202 -5.24 -23.79 -38.19
CA VAL A 202 -5.30 -23.02 -39.44
C VAL A 202 -4.73 -23.81 -40.62
N TRP A 203 -3.60 -24.49 -40.44
CA TRP A 203 -2.93 -25.25 -41.48
C TRP A 203 -3.77 -26.44 -41.96
N LYS A 204 -4.33 -27.23 -41.04
CA LYS A 204 -5.14 -28.42 -41.34
C LYS A 204 -6.64 -28.13 -41.41
N ARG A 205 -7.06 -26.87 -41.57
CA ARG A 205 -8.48 -26.44 -41.57
C ARG A 205 -9.39 -27.16 -42.57
N ASN A 206 -8.83 -27.67 -43.66
CA ASN A 206 -9.58 -28.35 -44.73
C ASN A 206 -9.86 -29.83 -44.41
N GLU A 207 -9.17 -30.41 -43.43
CA GLU A 207 -9.35 -31.80 -43.04
C GLU A 207 -10.73 -32.00 -42.38
N ARG A 208 -11.41 -33.11 -42.68
CA ARG A 208 -12.81 -33.34 -42.27
C ARG A 208 -13.00 -33.23 -40.76
N GLN A 209 -12.05 -33.75 -39.98
CA GLN A 209 -12.11 -33.73 -38.50
C GLN A 209 -12.07 -32.30 -37.94
N ILE A 210 -11.19 -31.45 -38.48
CA ILE A 210 -11.05 -30.06 -38.03
C ILE A 210 -12.21 -29.20 -38.52
N LYS A 211 -12.66 -29.42 -39.78
CA LYS A 211 -13.78 -28.68 -40.38
C LYS A 211 -15.09 -28.88 -39.61
N MET A 212 -15.37 -30.09 -39.12
CA MET A 212 -16.56 -30.39 -38.31
C MET A 212 -16.52 -29.72 -36.92
N SER A 213 -15.34 -29.37 -36.42
CA SER A 213 -15.13 -28.77 -35.10
C SER A 213 -15.33 -27.25 -35.03
N SER A 214 -15.77 -26.60 -36.12
CA SER A 214 -15.88 -25.13 -36.19
C SER A 214 -14.51 -24.44 -35.99
N PRO A 215 -13.56 -24.59 -36.93
CA PRO A 215 -12.17 -24.19 -36.75
C PRO A 215 -12.00 -22.70 -36.43
N LYS A 216 -12.85 -21.83 -37.01
CA LYS A 216 -12.81 -20.39 -36.72
C LYS A 216 -13.17 -20.05 -35.27
N VAL A 217 -14.10 -20.77 -34.65
CA VAL A 217 -14.45 -20.58 -33.24
C VAL A 217 -13.32 -21.09 -32.34
N ASN A 218 -12.71 -22.22 -32.71
CA ASN A 218 -11.50 -22.70 -32.01
C ASN A 218 -10.35 -21.69 -32.06
N ASN A 219 -10.20 -20.94 -33.16
CA ASN A 219 -9.19 -19.86 -33.25
C ASN A 219 -9.51 -18.71 -32.27
N ILE A 220 -10.77 -18.32 -32.12
CA ILE A 220 -11.18 -17.31 -31.11
C ILE A 220 -10.88 -17.81 -29.69
N ILE A 221 -11.17 -19.08 -29.40
CA ILE A 221 -10.86 -19.68 -28.09
C ILE A 221 -9.35 -19.61 -27.83
N ALA A 222 -8.53 -19.96 -28.82
CA ALA A 222 -7.08 -19.90 -28.70
C ALA A 222 -6.57 -18.47 -28.49
N ILE A 223 -7.15 -17.46 -29.14
CA ILE A 223 -6.83 -16.04 -28.90
C ILE A 223 -7.20 -15.65 -27.46
N GLY A 224 -8.38 -16.07 -26.97
CA GLY A 224 -8.78 -15.85 -25.58
C GLY A 224 -7.81 -16.49 -24.58
N ILE A 225 -7.35 -17.71 -24.84
CA ILE A 225 -6.35 -18.40 -24.03
C ILE A 225 -5.00 -17.68 -24.04
N LEU A 226 -4.54 -17.18 -25.19
CA LEU A 226 -3.31 -16.38 -25.29
C LEU A 226 -3.41 -15.10 -24.46
N SER A 227 -4.54 -14.37 -24.56
CA SER A 227 -4.80 -13.19 -23.73
C SER A 227 -4.86 -13.53 -22.24
N ALA A 228 -5.35 -14.71 -21.86
CA ALA A 228 -5.36 -15.15 -20.46
C ALA A 228 -3.95 -15.40 -19.93
N TYR A 229 -3.06 -16.03 -20.71
CA TYR A 229 -1.64 -16.19 -20.33
C TYR A 229 -0.95 -14.83 -20.17
N LEU A 230 -1.19 -13.88 -21.09
CA LEU A 230 -0.69 -12.52 -20.96
C LEU A 230 -1.23 -11.84 -19.69
N GLY A 231 -2.52 -12.03 -19.38
CA GLY A 231 -3.12 -11.54 -18.15
C GLY A 231 -2.42 -12.05 -16.88
N VAL A 232 -2.04 -13.33 -16.85
CA VAL A 232 -1.28 -13.90 -15.71
C VAL A 232 0.08 -13.26 -15.53
N VAL A 233 0.82 -13.01 -16.63
CA VAL A 233 2.10 -12.29 -16.56
C VAL A 233 1.89 -10.87 -16.05
N LEU A 234 0.89 -10.16 -16.59
CA LEU A 234 0.58 -8.81 -16.17
C LEU A 234 0.23 -8.74 -14.70
N LEU A 235 -0.47 -9.71 -14.12
CA LEU A 235 -0.82 -9.75 -12.68
C LEU A 235 0.41 -9.73 -11.75
N GLY A 236 1.55 -10.27 -12.18
CA GLY A 236 2.74 -10.39 -11.34
C GLY A 236 3.68 -9.18 -11.34
N ILE A 237 3.45 -8.20 -12.22
CA ILE A 237 4.26 -6.98 -12.26
C ILE A 237 3.86 -6.08 -11.08
N ASP A 238 4.79 -5.49 -10.35
CA ASP A 238 4.48 -4.59 -9.23
C ASP A 238 5.37 -3.33 -9.26
N LYS A 239 5.24 -2.48 -8.24
CA LYS A 239 6.03 -1.23 -8.10
C LYS A 239 7.54 -1.49 -8.03
N SER A 240 7.98 -2.71 -7.73
CA SER A 240 9.42 -3.04 -7.68
C SER A 240 10.04 -3.20 -9.06
N VAL A 241 9.23 -3.53 -10.08
CA VAL A 241 9.69 -3.81 -11.45
C VAL A 241 9.50 -2.61 -12.38
N VAL A 242 8.48 -1.79 -12.13
CA VAL A 242 8.10 -0.70 -13.03
C VAL A 242 7.74 0.58 -12.27
N ASP A 243 7.97 1.70 -12.94
CA ASP A 243 7.58 3.03 -12.45
C ASP A 243 6.07 3.15 -12.23
N GLU A 244 5.65 4.07 -11.36
CA GLU A 244 4.26 4.28 -10.98
C GLU A 244 3.31 4.56 -12.17
N LYS A 245 3.77 5.36 -13.14
CA LYS A 245 2.99 5.65 -14.36
C LYS A 245 2.75 4.40 -15.21
N ALA A 246 3.77 3.55 -15.34
CA ALA A 246 3.66 2.30 -16.06
C ALA A 246 2.78 1.31 -15.29
N LEU A 247 2.92 1.25 -13.96
CA LEU A 247 2.08 0.42 -13.08
C LEU A 247 0.61 0.75 -13.24
N LEU A 248 0.24 2.05 -13.29
CA LEU A 248 -1.14 2.48 -13.48
C LEU A 248 -1.73 1.99 -14.82
N VAL A 249 -0.96 2.06 -15.90
CA VAL A 249 -1.36 1.55 -17.22
C VAL A 249 -1.55 0.03 -17.18
N ILE A 250 -0.66 -0.69 -16.52
CA ILE A 250 -0.77 -2.14 -16.35
C ILE A 250 -2.01 -2.48 -15.53
N CYS A 251 -2.30 -1.76 -14.46
CA CYS A 251 -3.48 -2.00 -13.63
C CYS A 251 -4.80 -1.79 -14.37
N ARG A 252 -4.87 -0.76 -15.21
CA ARG A 252 -6.00 -0.60 -16.15
C ARG A 252 -6.06 -1.71 -17.18
N THR A 253 -4.92 -2.15 -17.70
CA THR A 253 -4.89 -3.25 -18.68
C THR A 253 -5.34 -4.58 -18.07
N ARG A 254 -4.99 -4.85 -16.80
CA ARG A 254 -5.38 -6.06 -16.06
C ARG A 254 -6.90 -6.21 -15.95
N SER A 255 -7.61 -5.14 -15.60
CA SER A 255 -9.07 -5.19 -15.43
C SER A 255 -9.81 -5.48 -16.74
N TRP A 256 -9.20 -5.18 -17.88
CA TRP A 256 -9.76 -5.46 -19.20
C TRP A 256 -9.38 -6.84 -19.75
N ILE A 257 -8.09 -7.19 -19.68
CA ILE A 257 -7.57 -8.37 -20.37
C ILE A 257 -8.17 -9.66 -19.83
N ILE A 258 -8.36 -9.79 -18.51
CA ILE A 258 -8.84 -11.03 -17.89
C ILE A 258 -10.32 -11.30 -18.23
N PRO A 259 -11.28 -10.36 -18.06
CA PRO A 259 -12.68 -10.60 -18.41
C PRO A 259 -12.90 -10.84 -19.90
N VAL A 260 -12.17 -10.12 -20.76
CA VAL A 260 -12.25 -10.28 -22.22
C VAL A 260 -11.68 -11.63 -22.65
N ALA A 261 -10.51 -12.02 -22.13
CA ALA A 261 -9.90 -13.32 -22.38
C ALA A 261 -10.85 -14.46 -21.98
N PHE A 262 -11.48 -14.35 -20.80
CA PHE A 262 -12.48 -15.28 -20.33
C PHE A 262 -13.65 -15.41 -21.31
N THR A 263 -14.22 -14.30 -21.80
CA THR A 263 -15.35 -14.34 -22.74
C THR A 263 -14.98 -14.92 -24.09
N LEU A 264 -13.80 -14.61 -24.63
CA LEU A 264 -13.34 -15.18 -25.89
C LEU A 264 -13.15 -16.70 -25.77
N ALA A 265 -12.54 -17.16 -24.68
CA ALA A 265 -12.29 -18.57 -24.43
C ALA A 265 -13.60 -19.33 -24.07
N PHE A 266 -14.25 -18.96 -22.97
CA PHE A 266 -15.44 -19.64 -22.48
C PHE A 266 -16.65 -19.40 -23.39
N GLY A 267 -16.85 -18.19 -23.91
CA GLY A 267 -17.91 -17.90 -24.88
C GLY A 267 -17.76 -18.70 -26.18
N GLY A 268 -16.53 -18.95 -26.63
CA GLY A 268 -16.25 -19.88 -27.72
C GLY A 268 -16.64 -21.32 -27.38
N MET A 269 -16.29 -21.83 -26.19
CA MET A 269 -16.69 -23.17 -25.74
C MET A 269 -18.23 -23.28 -25.62
N PHE A 270 -18.85 -22.25 -25.03
CA PHE A 270 -20.29 -22.11 -24.86
C PHE A 270 -21.03 -22.16 -26.20
N THR A 271 -20.62 -21.36 -27.18
CA THR A 271 -21.27 -21.34 -28.51
C THR A 271 -21.13 -22.65 -29.26
N LYS A 272 -19.99 -23.33 -29.11
CA LYS A 272 -19.83 -24.69 -29.65
C LYS A 272 -20.79 -25.67 -29.00
N MET A 273 -20.95 -25.60 -27.69
CA MET A 273 -21.88 -26.46 -26.97
C MET A 273 -23.34 -26.17 -27.34
N TRP A 274 -23.70 -24.88 -27.41
CA TRP A 274 -25.01 -24.41 -27.84
C TRP A 274 -25.35 -24.88 -29.27
N ARG A 275 -24.40 -24.85 -30.20
CA ARG A 275 -24.59 -25.38 -31.56
C ARG A 275 -25.02 -26.85 -31.53
N VAL A 276 -24.36 -27.67 -30.71
CA VAL A 276 -24.69 -29.10 -30.56
C VAL A 276 -26.09 -29.28 -29.96
N TYR A 277 -26.37 -28.55 -28.88
CA TYR A 277 -27.69 -28.55 -28.24
C TYR A 277 -28.80 -28.15 -29.23
N SER A 278 -28.60 -27.09 -30.01
CA SER A 278 -29.59 -26.57 -30.96
C SER A 278 -29.89 -27.56 -32.10
N ILE A 279 -28.85 -28.25 -32.60
CA ILE A 279 -28.99 -29.22 -33.69
C ILE A 279 -29.65 -30.51 -33.21
N VAL A 280 -29.26 -31.02 -32.04
CA VAL A 280 -29.64 -32.37 -31.62
C VAL A 280 -30.86 -32.41 -30.71
N ILE A 281 -31.02 -31.43 -29.81
CA ILE A 281 -32.07 -31.45 -28.78
C ILE A 281 -33.22 -30.55 -29.20
N ALA A 282 -32.94 -29.29 -29.55
CA ALA A 282 -33.99 -28.31 -29.82
C ALA A 282 -34.73 -28.57 -31.15
N ASN A 283 -34.03 -29.03 -32.20
CA ASN A 283 -34.58 -29.16 -33.55
C ASN A 283 -34.48 -30.59 -34.11
N LYS A 284 -34.93 -31.59 -33.36
CA LYS A 284 -34.88 -33.03 -33.74
C LYS A 284 -35.47 -33.34 -35.14
N THR A 285 -36.41 -32.53 -35.62
CA THR A 285 -37.21 -32.79 -36.83
C THR A 285 -36.79 -32.00 -38.08
N LYS A 286 -35.83 -31.06 -38.01
CA LYS A 286 -35.33 -30.31 -39.18
C LYS A 286 -33.81 -30.22 -39.16
N ARG A 287 -33.15 -30.82 -40.16
CA ARG A 287 -31.68 -30.77 -40.32
C ARG A 287 -31.24 -29.35 -40.75
N LYS A 288 -31.18 -28.42 -39.79
CA LYS A 288 -30.83 -27.01 -40.02
C LYS A 288 -29.31 -26.84 -40.03
N VAL A 289 -28.78 -26.30 -41.13
CA VAL A 289 -27.37 -25.89 -41.20
C VAL A 289 -27.22 -24.53 -40.52
N ILE A 290 -26.59 -24.49 -39.35
CA ILE A 290 -26.27 -23.25 -38.63
C ILE A 290 -25.01 -22.64 -39.26
N LYS A 291 -25.10 -21.38 -39.69
CA LYS A 291 -23.99 -20.62 -40.27
C LYS A 291 -23.09 -20.04 -39.18
N ASP A 292 -21.79 -19.88 -39.48
CA ASP A 292 -20.78 -19.41 -38.52
C ASP A 292 -21.08 -18.02 -37.93
N TYR A 293 -21.72 -17.12 -38.68
CA TYR A 293 -22.02 -15.76 -38.18
C TYR A 293 -22.95 -15.74 -36.97
N TYR A 294 -23.83 -16.73 -36.82
CA TYR A 294 -24.68 -16.83 -35.62
C TYR A 294 -23.84 -17.13 -34.38
N LEU A 295 -22.79 -17.96 -34.52
CA LEU A 295 -21.89 -18.28 -33.41
C LEU A 295 -21.06 -17.05 -33.01
N PHE A 296 -20.52 -16.32 -34.00
CA PHE A 296 -19.82 -15.06 -33.72
C PHE A 296 -20.74 -14.00 -33.12
N GLY A 297 -22.00 -13.94 -33.55
CA GLY A 297 -23.00 -13.05 -32.98
C GLY A 297 -23.20 -13.27 -31.48
N ILE A 298 -23.27 -14.53 -31.02
CA ILE A 298 -23.40 -14.83 -29.59
C ILE A 298 -22.15 -14.37 -28.81
N ILE A 299 -20.94 -14.65 -29.32
CA ILE A 299 -19.69 -14.20 -28.66
C ILE A 299 -19.63 -12.66 -28.62
N ALA A 300 -20.02 -11.99 -29.71
CA ALA A 300 -20.05 -10.54 -29.80
C ALA A 300 -21.04 -9.93 -28.80
N VAL A 301 -22.21 -10.54 -28.60
CA VAL A 301 -23.16 -10.10 -27.56
C VAL A 301 -22.57 -10.24 -26.16
N LEU A 302 -21.91 -11.37 -25.85
CA LEU A 302 -21.26 -11.56 -24.55
C LEU A 302 -20.13 -10.54 -24.30
N LEU A 303 -19.36 -10.20 -25.34
CA LEU A 303 -18.33 -9.15 -25.26
C LEU A 303 -18.91 -7.74 -25.15
N LEU A 304 -20.06 -7.49 -25.80
CA LEU A 304 -20.75 -6.21 -25.68
C LEU A 304 -21.20 -5.97 -24.25
N VAL A 305 -21.70 -7.01 -23.56
CA VAL A 305 -22.03 -6.93 -22.13
C VAL A 305 -20.78 -6.66 -21.30
N ASP A 306 -19.63 -7.28 -21.60
CA ASP A 306 -18.37 -6.96 -20.91
C ASP A 306 -18.00 -5.49 -21.07
N PHE A 307 -18.04 -4.95 -22.29
CA PHE A 307 -17.70 -3.55 -22.53
C PHE A 307 -18.73 -2.60 -21.90
N ALA A 308 -20.01 -2.98 -21.86
CA ALA A 308 -21.04 -2.21 -21.18
C ALA A 308 -20.82 -2.12 -19.66
N ILE A 309 -20.02 -3.01 -19.07
CA ILE A 309 -19.63 -2.97 -17.64
C ILE A 309 -18.26 -2.29 -17.47
N LEU A 310 -17.26 -2.68 -18.28
CA LEU A 310 -15.88 -2.20 -18.16
C LEU A 310 -15.71 -0.73 -18.57
N VAL A 311 -16.42 -0.25 -19.59
CA VAL A 311 -16.34 1.15 -20.03
C VAL A 311 -16.84 2.10 -18.93
N PRO A 312 -18.05 1.93 -18.35
CA PRO A 312 -18.47 2.75 -17.22
C PRO A 312 -17.55 2.65 -16.02
N TRP A 313 -17.01 1.46 -15.70
CA TRP A 313 -16.03 1.33 -14.62
C TRP A 313 -14.82 2.23 -14.87
N GLN A 314 -14.24 2.22 -16.08
CA GLN A 314 -13.07 3.02 -16.40
C GLN A 314 -13.33 4.53 -16.49
N ILE A 315 -14.55 4.95 -16.84
CA ILE A 315 -14.91 6.37 -17.02
C ILE A 315 -15.41 6.99 -15.70
N ILE A 316 -16.27 6.29 -14.97
CA ILE A 316 -16.95 6.80 -13.77
C ILE A 316 -16.12 6.56 -12.51
N ASP A 317 -15.47 5.40 -12.40
CA ASP A 317 -14.68 5.01 -11.23
C ASP A 317 -13.31 4.45 -11.65
N PRO A 318 -12.44 5.30 -12.22
CA PRO A 318 -11.17 4.87 -12.80
C PRO A 318 -10.26 4.22 -11.76
N ILE A 319 -9.60 3.14 -12.19
CA ILE A 319 -8.58 2.48 -11.38
C ILE A 319 -7.40 3.44 -11.16
N HIS A 320 -7.01 3.57 -9.89
CA HIS A 320 -5.87 4.32 -9.39
C HIS A 320 -5.01 3.42 -8.49
N ILE A 321 -3.84 3.95 -8.13
CA ILE A 321 -2.91 3.28 -7.21
C ILE A 321 -3.21 3.81 -5.81
N GLU A 322 -3.37 2.90 -4.85
CA GLU A 322 -3.53 3.21 -3.44
C GLU A 322 -2.37 2.58 -2.67
N GLU A 323 -1.83 3.34 -1.71
CA GLU A 323 -0.74 2.92 -0.84
C GLU A 323 -1.31 2.60 0.55
N ASP A 324 -1.28 1.32 0.90
CA ASP A 324 -1.72 0.82 2.19
C ASP A 324 -0.50 0.65 3.10
N ARG A 325 -0.56 1.25 4.31
CA ARG A 325 0.55 1.32 5.26
C ARG A 325 0.16 0.59 6.54
N ALA A 326 0.88 -0.49 6.85
CA ALA A 326 0.67 -1.25 8.08
C ALA A 326 1.86 -1.10 9.02
N HIS A 327 1.59 -0.73 10.27
CA HIS A 327 2.63 -0.63 11.30
C HIS A 327 3.13 -2.02 11.72
N ILE A 328 4.45 -2.15 11.86
CA ILE A 328 5.11 -3.36 12.36
C ILE A 328 5.54 -3.13 13.80
N ALA A 329 5.66 -4.21 14.57
CA ALA A 329 6.31 -4.17 15.87
C ALA A 329 7.73 -3.61 15.74
N GLN A 330 8.03 -2.55 16.48
CA GLN A 330 9.35 -1.93 16.51
C GLN A 330 10.33 -2.81 17.29
N THR A 331 11.58 -2.87 16.82
CA THR A 331 12.68 -3.49 17.56
C THR A 331 13.28 -2.52 18.58
N VAL A 332 14.08 -3.04 19.52
CA VAL A 332 14.80 -2.19 20.50
C VAL A 332 15.72 -1.21 19.78
N GLU A 333 16.42 -1.67 18.74
CA GLU A 333 17.28 -0.84 17.90
C GLU A 333 16.49 0.28 17.20
N ASP A 334 15.27 0.00 16.72
CA ASP A 334 14.43 1.02 16.10
C ASP A 334 14.04 2.12 17.10
N LEU A 335 13.76 1.78 18.36
CA LEU A 335 13.46 2.78 19.41
C LEU A 335 14.69 3.63 19.74
N GLU A 336 15.86 3.02 19.85
CA GLU A 336 17.11 3.73 20.15
C GLU A 336 17.48 4.74 19.05
N HIS A 337 17.21 4.39 17.79
CA HIS A 337 17.48 5.25 16.63
C HIS A 337 16.31 6.17 16.25
N HIS A 338 15.23 6.21 17.05
CA HIS A 338 14.03 6.99 16.74
C HIS A 338 13.48 6.63 15.34
N GLN A 339 13.37 5.35 15.02
CA GLN A 339 12.89 4.85 13.74
C GLN A 339 11.54 4.13 13.89
N GLN A 340 10.67 4.33 12.90
CA GLN A 340 9.39 3.65 12.79
C GLN A 340 9.30 2.89 11.46
N ARG A 341 9.30 1.56 11.53
CA ARG A 341 9.13 0.72 10.35
C ARG A 341 7.66 0.50 10.01
N VAL A 342 7.31 0.71 8.75
CA VAL A 342 5.96 0.48 8.22
C VAL A 342 6.04 -0.39 6.96
N GLU A 343 5.15 -1.37 6.84
CA GLU A 343 4.99 -2.11 5.57
C GLU A 343 4.21 -1.26 4.60
N LEU A 344 4.77 -1.05 3.41
CA LEU A 344 4.12 -0.37 2.31
C LEU A 344 3.62 -1.40 1.31
N ARG A 345 2.30 -1.48 1.14
CA ARG A 345 1.65 -2.30 0.13
C ARG A 345 1.00 -1.40 -0.93
N VAL A 346 1.33 -1.66 -2.19
CA VAL A 346 0.83 -0.87 -3.32
C VAL A 346 -0.23 -1.68 -4.02
N ILE A 347 -1.49 -1.22 -3.95
CA ILE A 347 -2.63 -1.91 -4.54
C ILE A 347 -3.23 -1.09 -5.68
N CYS A 348 -3.84 -1.78 -6.62
CA CYS A 348 -4.59 -1.15 -7.70
C CYS A 348 -6.08 -1.35 -7.45
N THR A 349 -6.78 -0.24 -7.23
CA THR A 349 -8.16 -0.24 -6.78
C THR A 349 -8.93 0.94 -7.37
N SER A 350 -10.23 0.97 -7.11
CA SER A 350 -11.14 2.06 -7.42
C SER A 350 -12.04 2.28 -6.21
N ASN A 351 -12.75 3.40 -6.15
CA ASN A 351 -13.53 3.74 -4.96
C ASN A 351 -14.59 2.67 -4.63
N ASN A 352 -15.15 2.03 -5.67
CA ASN A 352 -16.15 0.97 -5.55
C ASN A 352 -15.66 -0.35 -6.18
N ASN A 353 -14.37 -0.66 -6.08
CA ASN A 353 -13.74 -1.84 -6.72
C ASN A 353 -14.50 -3.16 -6.46
N THR A 354 -14.95 -3.38 -5.22
CA THR A 354 -15.72 -4.56 -4.82
C THR A 354 -17.04 -4.67 -5.57
N ILE A 355 -17.76 -3.57 -5.75
CA ILE A 355 -19.06 -3.55 -6.43
C ILE A 355 -18.88 -3.88 -7.91
N TRP A 356 -17.93 -3.24 -8.59
CA TRP A 356 -17.63 -3.51 -10.00
C TRP A 356 -17.18 -4.95 -10.24
N THR A 357 -16.29 -5.44 -9.38
CA THR A 357 -15.81 -6.83 -9.42
C THR A 357 -16.98 -7.81 -9.23
N LEU A 358 -17.88 -7.55 -8.26
CA LEU A 358 -19.03 -8.39 -7.99
C LEU A 358 -20.01 -8.44 -9.18
N ILE A 359 -20.29 -7.29 -9.83
CA ILE A 359 -21.14 -7.23 -11.02
C ILE A 359 -20.59 -8.14 -12.14
N ILE A 360 -19.28 -8.05 -12.41
CA ILE A 360 -18.62 -8.90 -13.41
C ILE A 360 -18.71 -10.37 -13.00
N VAL A 361 -18.35 -10.70 -11.76
CA VAL A 361 -18.34 -12.09 -11.26
C VAL A 361 -19.74 -12.71 -11.34
N ILE A 362 -20.79 -12.00 -10.93
CA ILE A 362 -22.17 -12.49 -11.02
C ILE A 362 -22.57 -12.76 -12.47
N TYR A 363 -22.27 -11.83 -13.38
CA TYR A 363 -22.52 -12.00 -14.81
C TYR A 363 -21.77 -13.23 -15.37
N LYS A 364 -20.47 -13.38 -15.08
CA LYS A 364 -19.68 -14.54 -15.51
C LYS A 364 -20.22 -15.84 -14.94
N ALA A 365 -20.60 -15.85 -13.66
CA ALA A 365 -21.18 -17.02 -13.00
C ALA A 365 -22.46 -17.47 -13.71
N PHE A 366 -23.34 -16.53 -14.09
CA PHE A 366 -24.53 -16.85 -14.88
C PHE A 366 -24.18 -17.51 -16.22
N VAL A 367 -23.22 -16.95 -16.96
CA VAL A 367 -22.75 -17.52 -18.24
C VAL A 367 -22.15 -18.92 -18.04
N VAL A 368 -21.37 -19.13 -16.98
CA VAL A 368 -20.76 -20.42 -16.63
C VAL A 368 -21.81 -21.46 -16.28
N VAL A 369 -22.78 -21.14 -15.44
CA VAL A 369 -23.89 -22.03 -15.05
C VAL A 369 -24.70 -22.42 -16.28
N PHE A 370 -25.02 -21.46 -17.16
CA PHE A 370 -25.74 -21.76 -18.39
C PHE A 370 -24.92 -22.64 -19.34
N GLY A 371 -23.62 -22.40 -19.47
CA GLY A 371 -22.72 -23.26 -20.23
C GLY A 371 -22.65 -24.69 -19.67
N ALA A 372 -22.59 -24.84 -18.35
CA ALA A 372 -22.62 -26.13 -17.67
C ALA A 372 -23.95 -26.86 -17.91
N PHE A 373 -25.08 -26.15 -17.88
CA PHE A 373 -26.40 -26.71 -18.21
C PHE A 373 -26.45 -27.25 -19.65
N LEU A 374 -25.90 -26.51 -20.63
CA LEU A 374 -25.84 -26.98 -22.01
C LEU A 374 -24.92 -28.20 -22.17
N ALA A 375 -23.78 -28.23 -21.46
CA ALA A 375 -22.86 -29.37 -21.43
C ALA A 375 -23.52 -30.61 -20.81
N TRP A 376 -24.28 -30.43 -19.74
CA TRP A 376 -25.03 -31.51 -19.08
C TRP A 376 -26.12 -32.08 -19.99
N SER A 377 -26.89 -31.20 -20.61
CA SER A 377 -28.00 -31.60 -21.49
C SER A 377 -27.53 -32.41 -22.70
N THR A 378 -26.30 -32.18 -23.17
CA THR A 378 -25.74 -32.79 -24.38
C THR A 378 -24.82 -34.00 -24.11
N ARG A 379 -24.57 -34.37 -22.84
CA ARG A 379 -23.61 -35.43 -22.46
C ARG A 379 -23.88 -36.82 -23.05
N ASN A 380 -25.16 -37.18 -23.21
CA ASN A 380 -25.57 -38.51 -23.69
C ASN A 380 -25.73 -38.58 -25.21
N VAL A 381 -25.45 -37.49 -25.92
CA VAL A 381 -25.61 -37.40 -27.38
C VAL A 381 -24.32 -37.85 -28.06
N LYS A 382 -24.27 -39.11 -28.47
CA LYS A 382 -23.16 -39.67 -29.27
C LYS A 382 -23.51 -39.62 -30.75
N VAL A 383 -23.13 -38.55 -31.44
CA VAL A 383 -23.27 -38.46 -32.90
C VAL A 383 -21.93 -38.83 -33.56
N SER A 384 -21.92 -39.87 -34.37
CA SER A 384 -20.74 -40.31 -35.12
C SER A 384 -20.21 -39.16 -36.00
N GLY A 385 -18.97 -38.72 -35.74
CA GLY A 385 -18.36 -37.54 -36.36
C GLY A 385 -18.44 -36.24 -35.54
N LEU A 386 -19.02 -36.29 -34.33
CA LEU A 386 -19.16 -35.15 -33.41
C LEU A 386 -18.61 -35.45 -32.00
N ASN A 387 -17.64 -36.36 -31.86
CA ASN A 387 -17.00 -36.69 -30.57
C ASN A 387 -16.21 -35.49 -29.97
N ASP A 388 -16.05 -34.40 -30.73
CA ASP A 388 -15.52 -33.11 -30.27
C ASP A 388 -16.39 -32.48 -29.17
N SER A 389 -17.71 -32.70 -29.17
CA SER A 389 -18.61 -32.12 -28.16
C SER A 389 -18.34 -32.63 -26.74
N HIS A 390 -17.89 -33.89 -26.61
CA HIS A 390 -17.56 -34.49 -25.31
C HIS A 390 -16.39 -33.76 -24.64
N TYR A 391 -15.30 -33.52 -25.39
CA TYR A 391 -14.13 -32.80 -24.87
C TYR A 391 -14.41 -31.32 -24.60
N VAL A 392 -15.26 -30.67 -25.40
CA VAL A 392 -15.76 -29.31 -25.12
C VAL A 392 -16.55 -29.29 -23.81
N GLY A 393 -17.41 -30.28 -23.56
CA GLY A 393 -18.16 -30.42 -22.31
C GLY A 393 -17.26 -30.64 -21.09
N LEU A 394 -16.25 -31.50 -21.22
CA LEU A 394 -15.26 -31.74 -20.17
C LEU A 394 -14.47 -30.46 -19.84
N SER A 395 -14.08 -29.68 -20.86
CA SER A 395 -13.41 -28.40 -20.66
C SER A 395 -14.31 -27.39 -19.95
N ILE A 396 -15.62 -27.35 -20.23
CA ILE A 396 -16.58 -26.49 -19.51
C ILE A 396 -16.65 -26.89 -18.03
N TYR A 397 -16.73 -28.18 -17.71
CA TYR A 397 -16.72 -28.64 -16.32
C TYR A 397 -15.41 -28.31 -15.61
N ASN A 398 -14.27 -28.45 -16.29
CA ASN A 398 -12.98 -28.02 -15.77
C ASN A 398 -13.01 -26.51 -15.43
N THR A 399 -13.50 -25.67 -16.35
CA THR A 399 -13.62 -24.23 -16.10
C THR A 399 -14.53 -23.92 -14.91
N VAL A 400 -15.66 -24.62 -14.74
CA VAL A 400 -16.55 -24.44 -13.58
C VAL A 400 -15.80 -24.69 -12.27
N ILE A 401 -15.10 -25.83 -12.16
CA ILE A 401 -14.32 -26.18 -10.97
C ILE A 401 -13.22 -25.15 -10.73
N CYS A 402 -12.51 -24.76 -11.78
CA CYS A 402 -11.48 -23.73 -11.72
C CYS A 402 -12.03 -22.39 -11.23
N CYS A 403 -13.18 -21.94 -11.71
CA CYS A 403 -13.79 -20.69 -11.25
C CYS A 403 -14.16 -20.73 -9.76
N VAL A 404 -14.68 -21.87 -9.26
CA VAL A 404 -15.02 -22.05 -7.84
C VAL A 404 -13.76 -21.97 -6.97
N VAL A 405 -12.70 -22.68 -7.35
CA VAL A 405 -11.43 -22.68 -6.59
C VAL A 405 -10.75 -21.32 -6.67
N ALA A 406 -10.75 -20.66 -7.84
CA ALA A 406 -10.17 -19.33 -8.00
C ALA A 406 -10.90 -18.28 -7.13
N ALA A 407 -12.22 -18.36 -7.04
CA ALA A 407 -12.99 -17.51 -6.13
C ALA A 407 -12.63 -17.77 -4.66
N ALA A 408 -12.48 -19.03 -4.25
CA ALA A 408 -12.02 -19.35 -2.90
C ALA A 408 -10.61 -18.80 -2.62
N LEU A 409 -9.70 -18.91 -3.59
CA LEU A 409 -8.34 -18.34 -3.49
C LEU A 409 -8.35 -16.81 -3.42
N SER A 410 -9.30 -16.12 -4.05
CA SER A 410 -9.39 -14.65 -3.95
C SER A 410 -9.79 -14.14 -2.55
N PHE A 411 -10.44 -14.97 -1.73
CA PHE A 411 -10.69 -14.66 -0.32
C PHE A 411 -9.49 -15.01 0.56
N PHE A 412 -8.53 -15.78 0.04
CA PHE A 412 -7.34 -16.17 0.76
C PHE A 412 -6.28 -15.06 0.67
N ASN A 413 -6.38 -14.08 1.57
CA ASN A 413 -5.37 -13.05 1.73
C ASN A 413 -4.22 -13.60 2.58
N ALA A 414 -3.27 -14.32 1.96
CA ALA A 414 -2.03 -14.67 2.65
C ALA A 414 -1.28 -13.39 3.02
N SER A 415 -0.62 -13.38 4.19
CA SER A 415 0.12 -12.21 4.68
C SER A 415 1.22 -11.74 3.71
N SER A 416 1.72 -12.64 2.84
CA SER A 416 2.72 -12.34 1.82
C SER A 416 2.11 -12.24 0.42
N PRO A 417 2.27 -11.12 -0.30
CA PRO A 417 1.80 -10.97 -1.68
C PRO A 417 2.45 -11.96 -2.65
N GLY A 418 3.71 -12.35 -2.40
CA GLY A 418 4.41 -13.35 -3.21
C GLY A 418 3.76 -14.74 -3.16
N VAL A 419 3.27 -15.17 -1.99
CA VAL A 419 2.59 -16.46 -1.81
C VAL A 419 1.22 -16.43 -2.50
N THR A 420 0.44 -15.37 -2.27
CA THR A 420 -0.87 -15.19 -2.92
C THR A 420 -0.73 -15.20 -4.43
N PHE A 421 0.24 -14.46 -4.98
CA PHE A 421 0.52 -14.46 -6.42
C PHE A 421 0.86 -15.86 -6.92
N ALA A 422 1.81 -16.56 -6.31
CA ALA A 422 2.25 -17.89 -6.76
C ALA A 422 1.09 -18.91 -6.81
N LEU A 423 0.22 -18.91 -5.79
CA LEU A 423 -0.94 -19.81 -5.72
C LEU A 423 -1.97 -19.48 -6.79
N VAL A 424 -2.35 -18.20 -6.93
CA VAL A 424 -3.37 -17.76 -7.89
C VAL A 424 -2.87 -17.93 -9.33
N SER A 425 -1.64 -17.49 -9.64
CA SER A 425 -1.06 -17.59 -10.97
C SER A 425 -0.81 -19.05 -11.36
N GLY A 426 -0.26 -19.86 -10.45
CA GLY A 426 0.00 -21.28 -10.69
C GLY A 426 -1.29 -22.05 -10.99
N PHE A 427 -2.35 -21.80 -10.20
CA PHE A 427 -3.65 -22.42 -10.42
C PHE A 427 -4.29 -21.97 -11.74
N MET A 428 -4.25 -20.68 -12.06
CA MET A 428 -4.74 -20.15 -13.34
C MET A 428 -4.01 -20.77 -14.53
N LEU A 429 -2.68 -20.86 -14.49
CA LEU A 429 -1.87 -21.48 -15.54
C LEU A 429 -2.23 -22.96 -15.72
N PHE A 430 -2.41 -23.70 -14.64
CA PHE A 430 -2.85 -25.09 -14.69
C PHE A 430 -4.22 -25.21 -15.38
N CYS A 431 -5.20 -24.43 -14.94
CA CYS A 431 -6.56 -24.44 -15.49
C CYS A 431 -6.60 -24.08 -16.97
N ILE A 432 -5.91 -23.01 -17.38
CA ILE A 432 -5.84 -22.54 -18.77
C ILE A 432 -5.19 -23.61 -19.65
N THR A 433 -4.07 -24.18 -19.20
CA THR A 433 -3.32 -25.22 -19.95
C THR A 433 -4.13 -26.50 -20.08
N LEU A 434 -4.82 -26.92 -19.02
CA LEU A 434 -5.67 -28.11 -19.03
C LEU A 434 -6.83 -27.95 -20.02
N SER A 435 -7.51 -26.80 -20.02
CA SER A 435 -8.57 -26.48 -20.98
C SER A 435 -8.06 -26.43 -22.43
N LEU A 436 -6.87 -25.83 -22.67
CA LEU A 436 -6.23 -25.83 -23.98
C LEU A 436 -5.98 -27.25 -24.50
N CYS A 437 -5.37 -28.09 -23.66
CA CYS A 437 -5.06 -29.48 -23.97
C CYS A 437 -6.34 -30.29 -24.24
N MET A 438 -7.36 -30.21 -23.37
CA MET A 438 -8.63 -30.91 -23.57
C MET A 438 -9.30 -30.56 -24.91
N LEU A 439 -9.23 -29.30 -25.34
CA LEU A 439 -9.93 -28.83 -26.54
C LEU A 439 -9.19 -29.13 -27.86
N LEU A 440 -7.86 -29.09 -27.86
CA LEU A 440 -7.07 -29.12 -29.09
C LEU A 440 -6.23 -30.39 -29.24
N PHE A 441 -5.76 -30.99 -28.14
CA PHE A 441 -4.90 -32.18 -28.19
C PHE A 441 -5.59 -33.42 -28.80
N PRO A 442 -6.86 -33.76 -28.47
CA PRO A 442 -7.54 -34.89 -29.10
C PRO A 442 -7.67 -34.76 -30.62
N LYS A 443 -7.75 -33.53 -31.14
CA LYS A 443 -7.86 -33.27 -32.58
C LYS A 443 -6.57 -33.51 -33.31
N VAL A 444 -5.45 -33.09 -32.70
CA VAL A 444 -4.11 -33.34 -33.23
C VAL A 444 -3.92 -34.85 -33.38
N ILE A 445 -4.21 -35.62 -32.33
CA ILE A 445 -4.14 -37.10 -32.36
C ILE A 445 -5.06 -37.68 -33.44
N ALA A 446 -6.31 -37.23 -33.53
CA ALA A 446 -7.27 -37.76 -34.51
C ALA A 446 -6.81 -37.53 -35.97
N VAL A 447 -6.16 -36.41 -36.26
CA VAL A 447 -5.61 -36.12 -37.59
C VAL A 447 -4.39 -36.99 -37.88
N TYR A 448 -3.46 -37.13 -36.93
CA TYR A 448 -2.27 -37.96 -37.14
C TYR A 448 -2.59 -39.45 -37.27
N ARG A 449 -3.52 -39.99 -36.45
CA ARG A 449 -3.96 -41.39 -36.57
C ARG A 449 -4.62 -41.69 -37.91
N LYS A 450 -5.36 -40.73 -38.47
CA LYS A 450 -5.96 -40.89 -39.81
C LYS A 450 -4.88 -40.97 -40.89
N ASN A 451 -3.83 -40.15 -40.79
CA ASN A 451 -2.72 -40.19 -41.75
C ASN A 451 -1.94 -41.52 -41.65
N ALA A 452 -1.76 -42.07 -40.44
CA ALA A 452 -1.13 -43.38 -40.24
C ALA A 452 -1.92 -44.53 -40.90
N VAL A 453 -3.26 -44.53 -40.82
CA VAL A 453 -4.11 -45.54 -41.48
C VAL A 453 -4.21 -45.31 -43.00
N GLY A 454 -4.02 -44.08 -43.47
CA GLY A 454 -3.98 -43.74 -44.90
C GLY A 454 -2.68 -44.15 -45.61
N ASP A 455 -1.56 -44.29 -44.89
CA ASP A 455 -0.26 -44.70 -45.46
C ASP A 455 -0.08 -46.22 -45.54
N GLU A 456 -0.74 -47.02 -44.69
CA GLU A 456 -0.62 -48.49 -44.73
C GLU A 456 -1.40 -49.17 -45.88
N THR A 457 -2.17 -48.42 -46.68
CA THR A 457 -2.91 -48.96 -47.83
C THR A 457 -2.25 -48.72 -49.19
N PHE A 458 -0.99 -48.25 -49.24
CA PHE A 458 -0.25 -48.02 -50.49
C PHE A 458 1.03 -48.85 -50.66
N THR A 459 1.09 -50.05 -50.07
CA THR A 459 2.09 -51.07 -50.43
C THR A 459 1.39 -52.38 -50.79
N GLY A 460 0.65 -52.36 -51.90
CA GLY A 460 0.04 -53.53 -52.51
C GLY A 460 0.43 -53.66 -53.99
N LEU A 461 1.38 -54.55 -54.25
CA LEU A 461 1.65 -55.29 -55.50
C LEU A 461 1.40 -54.58 -56.86
N LYS A 462 2.49 -54.30 -57.57
CA LYS A 462 2.55 -54.35 -59.05
C LYS A 462 3.31 -55.58 -59.51
N ILE A 463 2.63 -56.71 -59.65
CA ILE A 463 2.96 -57.85 -60.55
C ILE A 463 1.61 -58.56 -60.74
N GLY A 464 1.07 -58.89 -61.90
CA GLY A 464 1.46 -58.82 -63.29
C GLY A 464 0.27 -59.41 -64.07
N THR A 465 0.14 -58.98 -65.31
CA THR A 465 -0.95 -59.20 -66.26
C THR A 465 -1.25 -60.68 -66.57
N THR A 466 -2.53 -61.04 -66.70
CA THR A 466 -3.03 -61.89 -67.80
C THR A 466 -4.54 -61.78 -67.99
N MET A 467 -4.92 -61.54 -69.25
CA MET A 467 -6.27 -61.44 -69.80
C MET A 467 -6.96 -62.82 -69.90
N VAL A 468 -8.30 -62.83 -69.98
CA VAL A 468 -9.16 -63.56 -70.95
C VAL A 468 -10.66 -63.25 -70.64
N PRO A 469 -11.57 -63.19 -71.65
CA PRO A 469 -12.66 -62.23 -71.69
C PRO A 469 -14.07 -62.78 -71.41
N THR A 470 -15.00 -61.86 -71.19
CA THR A 470 -16.44 -62.03 -70.97
C THR A 470 -17.20 -62.25 -72.28
N ILE A 471 -18.08 -63.26 -72.31
CA ILE A 471 -19.07 -63.47 -73.38
C ILE A 471 -20.36 -62.71 -73.05
N CYS A 472 -20.82 -61.90 -74.01
CA CYS A 472 -22.10 -61.20 -74.04
C CYS A 472 -23.27 -62.14 -74.40
N HIS A 473 -24.47 -61.88 -73.85
CA HIS A 473 -25.72 -62.02 -74.62
C HIS A 473 -26.80 -61.04 -74.13
N LYS A 474 -27.49 -60.43 -75.09
CA LYS A 474 -28.59 -59.45 -74.97
C LYS A 474 -29.96 -60.13 -75.20
N ALA A 475 -30.95 -59.64 -74.44
CA ALA A 475 -32.34 -59.26 -74.77
C ALA A 475 -33.35 -60.21 -75.46
N ALA A 476 -34.55 -60.31 -74.87
CA ALA A 476 -35.92 -60.22 -75.47
C ALA A 476 -36.97 -60.45 -74.35
N GLN A 477 -37.82 -59.49 -73.96
CA GLN A 477 -39.19 -59.17 -74.42
C GLN A 477 -40.27 -60.28 -74.32
N GLY A 478 -41.29 -60.00 -73.49
CA GLY A 478 -42.72 -60.19 -73.80
C GLY A 478 -43.41 -61.50 -73.38
N GLY A 479 -44.55 -61.39 -72.67
CA GLY A 479 -45.59 -62.45 -72.63
C GLY A 479 -46.26 -62.69 -71.27
N ASP A 480 -47.41 -62.03 -71.07
CA ASP A 480 -48.70 -62.50 -70.51
C ASP A 480 -48.86 -63.35 -69.22
N ILE A 481 -49.91 -62.96 -68.50
CA ILE A 481 -50.63 -63.40 -67.28
C ILE A 481 -51.34 -64.78 -67.54
N PRO A 482 -52.07 -65.51 -66.63
CA PRO A 482 -52.31 -65.46 -65.17
C PRO A 482 -52.31 -66.83 -64.43
N THR A 483 -52.74 -66.78 -63.15
CA THR A 483 -53.30 -67.85 -62.28
C THR A 483 -52.26 -68.74 -61.57
N THR A 484 -52.38 -69.10 -60.28
CA THR A 484 -53.58 -69.42 -59.49
C THR A 484 -53.27 -69.33 -57.99
N SER A 485 -54.36 -69.25 -57.22
CA SER A 485 -54.52 -69.34 -55.77
C SER A 485 -53.70 -70.41 -55.04
N THR A 486 -53.39 -70.18 -53.76
CA THR A 486 -54.03 -70.85 -52.60
C THR A 486 -53.31 -70.54 -51.27
N HIS A 487 -54.11 -70.17 -50.24
CA HIS A 487 -54.09 -70.67 -48.84
C HIS A 487 -52.74 -70.77 -48.07
N ARG A 488 -52.59 -70.44 -46.77
CA ARG A 488 -53.48 -70.27 -45.61
C ARG A 488 -52.63 -69.89 -44.37
N THR A 489 -53.29 -69.25 -43.41
CA THR A 489 -53.08 -69.26 -41.93
C THR A 489 -51.82 -68.66 -41.28
N GLU A 490 -52.09 -67.56 -40.55
CA GLU A 490 -51.99 -67.45 -39.08
C GLU A 490 -50.95 -68.29 -38.33
N ASN A 491 -50.11 -67.61 -37.56
CA ASN A 491 -50.05 -67.89 -36.11
C ASN A 491 -49.57 -66.67 -35.32
N GLN A 492 -50.26 -66.46 -34.20
CA GLN A 492 -50.02 -65.50 -33.12
C GLN A 492 -48.98 -65.99 -32.10
N HIS A 493 -48.65 -65.08 -31.18
CA HIS A 493 -47.91 -65.21 -29.90
C HIS A 493 -46.39 -65.08 -30.01
N ASN A 494 -45.70 -64.28 -29.19
CA ASN A 494 -46.04 -63.56 -27.96
C ASN A 494 -45.10 -62.36 -27.81
#